data_AF-A0A0M2UCR4-F1
#
_entry.id   AF-A0A0M2UCR4-F1
#
_cell.length_a   1.000
_cell.length_b   1.000
_cell.length_c   1.000
_cell.angle_alpha   90.00
_cell.angle_beta   90.00
_cell.angle_gamma   90.00
#
_symmetry.space_group_name_H-M   'P 1'
#
loop_
_entity.id
_entity.type
_entity.pdbx_description
1 polymer ?
#
loop_
_entity_poly.entity_id
_entity_poly.type
_entity_poly.pdbx_seq_one_letter_code
_entity_poly.pdbx_strand_id
1 'polypeptide(L)'
;MEVRGTAVVTGNGIVVHLFGGELPHVGSIVVSQPRPSLQAGGGTSCTSSTLNLVGHKDDELARPVAEMLSRKLNQVVVVVAGVHVDAATAQEIRQLSQHGMGVAKRLLEQITDSG
;
A
#
# COMPACT_ATOMS: atom_id res chain seq x y z
N MET A 1 16.39 3.49 7.38
CA MET A 1 15.55 2.26 7.42
C MET A 1 14.96 1.99 6.04
N GLU A 2 15.04 0.74 5.60
CA GLU A 2 14.59 0.32 4.27
C GLU A 2 13.19 -0.30 4.34
N VAL A 3 12.29 0.18 3.48
CA VAL A 3 11.00 -0.46 3.18
C VAL A 3 11.17 -1.21 1.87
N ARG A 4 10.78 -2.48 1.86
CA ARG A 4 10.76 -3.35 0.70
C ARG A 4 9.32 -3.73 0.41
N GLY A 5 9.08 -4.18 -0.81
CA GLY A 5 7.77 -4.67 -1.18
C GLY A 5 7.83 -5.66 -2.32
N THR A 6 6.84 -6.55 -2.33
CA THR A 6 6.60 -7.51 -3.40
C THR A 6 5.15 -7.45 -3.80
N ALA A 7 4.86 -7.75 -5.07
CA ALA A 7 3.51 -7.84 -5.59
C ALA A 7 3.29 -9.21 -6.24
N VAL A 8 2.09 -9.75 -6.06
CA VAL A 8 1.58 -10.92 -6.78
C VAL A 8 0.39 -10.46 -7.58
N VAL A 9 0.52 -10.50 -8.90
CA VAL A 9 -0.57 -10.20 -9.84
C VAL A 9 -1.37 -11.48 -10.06
N THR A 10 -2.69 -11.38 -9.95
CA THR A 10 -3.63 -12.48 -10.18
C THR A 10 -4.50 -12.19 -11.40
N GLY A 11 -5.36 -13.14 -11.78
CA GLY A 11 -6.36 -12.89 -12.83
C GLY A 11 -7.42 -11.85 -12.47
N ASN A 12 -7.61 -11.53 -11.18
CA ASN A 12 -8.60 -10.55 -10.73
C ASN A 12 -8.16 -9.82 -9.46
N GLY A 13 -7.08 -9.05 -9.59
CA GLY A 13 -6.55 -8.21 -8.51
C GLY A 13 -5.10 -8.51 -8.17
N ILE A 14 -4.57 -7.73 -7.24
CA ILE A 14 -3.14 -7.70 -6.91
C ILE A 14 -2.97 -7.75 -5.40
N VAL A 15 -2.06 -8.59 -4.93
CA VAL A 15 -1.66 -8.66 -3.53
C VAL A 15 -0.27 -8.07 -3.38
N VAL A 16 -0.12 -7.10 -2.50
CA VAL A 16 1.13 -6.41 -2.20
C VAL A 16 1.48 -6.65 -0.74
N HIS A 17 2.74 -6.97 -0.49
CA HIS A 17 3.29 -7.03 0.86
C HIS A 17 4.36 -5.95 1.00
N LEU A 18 4.16 -5.02 1.94
CA LEU A 18 5.12 -4.00 2.34
C LEU A 18 5.73 -4.37 3.69
N PHE A 19 7.05 -4.46 3.74
CA PHE A 19 7.75 -4.94 4.93
C PHE A 19 9.13 -4.30 5.03
N GLY A 20 9.68 -4.25 6.24
CA GLY A 20 10.95 -3.58 6.46
C GLY A 20 11.23 -3.38 7.94
N GLY A 21 12.22 -2.55 8.22
CA GLY A 21 12.71 -2.37 9.58
C GLY A 21 13.42 -3.61 10.11
N GLU A 22 13.53 -3.70 11.42
CA GLU A 22 14.31 -4.74 12.10
C GLU A 22 13.53 -6.05 12.28
N LEU A 23 12.22 -5.93 12.52
CA LEU A 23 11.30 -7.05 12.73
C LEU A 23 10.03 -6.90 11.88
N PRO A 24 10.07 -7.26 10.59
CA PRO A 24 8.88 -7.36 9.76
C PRO A 24 7.78 -8.20 10.42
N HIS A 25 6.54 -7.75 10.34
CA HIS A 25 5.38 -8.43 10.93
C HIS A 25 4.14 -8.18 10.06
N VAL A 26 2.96 -8.61 10.53
CA VAL A 26 1.68 -8.22 9.94
C VAL A 26 1.02 -7.24 10.91
N GLY A 27 0.91 -5.98 10.51
CA GLY A 27 0.33 -4.93 11.34
C GLY A 27 -1.02 -4.45 10.82
N SER A 28 -1.13 -4.25 9.50
CA SER A 28 -2.36 -3.79 8.86
C SER A 28 -2.58 -4.44 7.50
N ILE A 29 -3.85 -4.64 7.18
CA ILE A 29 -4.32 -5.13 5.88
C ILE A 29 -5.28 -4.09 5.31
N VAL A 30 -5.06 -3.68 4.07
CA VAL A 30 -5.93 -2.73 3.36
C VAL A 30 -6.39 -3.34 2.05
N VAL A 31 -7.69 -3.35 1.83
CA VAL A 31 -8.30 -3.75 0.56
C VAL A 31 -8.85 -2.50 -0.11
N SER A 32 -8.33 -2.13 -1.27
CA SER A 32 -8.78 -1.00 -2.07
C SER A 32 -9.42 -1.49 -3.35
N GLN A 33 -10.66 -1.05 -3.60
CA GLN A 33 -11.44 -1.38 -4.77
C GLN A 33 -11.65 -0.13 -5.64
N PRO A 34 -11.30 -0.16 -6.93
CA PRO A 34 -11.45 0.99 -7.80
C PRO A 34 -12.92 1.22 -8.12
N ARG A 35 -13.31 2.48 -8.28
CA ARG A 35 -14.66 2.85 -8.70
C ARG A 35 -14.63 4.21 -9.42
N PRO A 36 -15.66 4.56 -10.19
CA PRO A 36 -15.82 5.93 -10.66
C PRO A 36 -15.85 6.92 -9.49
N SER A 37 -15.22 8.07 -9.66
CA SER A 37 -15.32 9.17 -8.70
C SER A 37 -16.76 9.68 -8.58
N LEU A 38 -17.15 10.11 -7.38
CA LEU A 38 -18.43 10.79 -7.15
C LEU A 38 -18.42 12.24 -7.64
N GLN A 39 -17.23 12.81 -7.83
CA GLN A 39 -17.08 14.16 -8.35
C GLN A 39 -17.15 14.11 -9.88
N ALA A 40 -17.94 15.02 -10.46
CA ALA A 40 -18.01 15.18 -11.90
C ALA A 40 -16.61 15.44 -12.48
N GLY A 41 -16.16 14.59 -13.42
CA GLY A 41 -14.82 14.65 -14.02
C GLY A 41 -13.69 14.03 -13.19
N GLY A 42 -13.98 13.41 -12.03
CA GLY A 42 -12.96 12.97 -11.07
C GLY A 42 -12.21 11.67 -11.38
N GLY A 43 -12.33 11.09 -12.59
CA GLY A 43 -11.63 9.87 -13.00
C GLY A 43 -11.91 8.65 -12.10
N THR A 44 -10.90 7.77 -11.98
CA THR A 44 -10.96 6.58 -11.11
C THR A 44 -10.60 6.93 -9.66
N SER A 45 -11.54 6.67 -8.76
CA SER A 45 -11.39 6.72 -7.30
C SER A 45 -11.36 5.30 -6.73
N CYS A 46 -11.39 5.16 -5.41
CA CYS A 46 -11.44 3.86 -4.74
C CYS A 46 -12.22 3.90 -3.43
N THR A 47 -12.69 2.73 -3.01
CA THR A 47 -13.21 2.46 -1.68
C THR A 47 -12.22 1.54 -0.96
N SER A 48 -11.80 1.91 0.24
CA SER A 48 -10.74 1.23 0.98
C SER A 48 -11.21 0.76 2.35
N SER A 49 -11.13 -0.55 2.59
CA SER A 49 -11.38 -1.18 3.89
C SER A 49 -10.07 -1.55 4.56
N THR A 50 -9.96 -1.32 5.87
CA THR A 50 -8.74 -1.55 6.64
C THR A 50 -9.02 -2.44 7.84
N LEU A 51 -8.15 -3.42 8.04
CA LEU A 51 -8.10 -4.28 9.22
C LEU A 51 -6.73 -4.08 9.88
N ASN A 52 -6.72 -3.41 11.03
CA ASN A 52 -5.52 -3.23 11.85
C ASN A 52 -5.46 -4.32 12.91
N LEU A 53 -4.27 -4.89 13.11
CA LEU A 53 -3.98 -5.68 14.30
C LEU A 53 -3.82 -4.74 15.50
N VAL A 54 -4.14 -5.25 16.69
CA VAL A 54 -4.16 -4.46 17.92
C VAL A 54 -2.77 -3.86 18.18
N GLY A 55 -2.72 -2.54 18.38
CA GLY A 55 -1.46 -1.83 18.67
C GLY A 55 -0.67 -1.38 17.44
N HIS A 56 -1.14 -1.70 16.23
CA HIS A 56 -0.46 -1.35 14.98
C HIS A 56 -1.08 -0.14 14.27
N LYS A 57 -0.24 0.57 13.50
CA LYS A 57 -0.59 1.75 12.69
C LYS A 57 -0.03 1.67 11.27
N ASP A 58 0.26 0.45 10.81
CA ASP A 58 0.85 0.21 9.49
C ASP A 58 -0.10 0.60 8.34
N ASP A 59 -1.37 0.91 8.63
CA ASP A 59 -2.32 1.42 7.65
C ASP A 59 -1.98 2.82 7.13
N GLU A 60 -1.25 3.63 7.91
CA GLU A 60 -0.70 4.90 7.43
C GLU A 60 0.27 4.72 6.25
N LEU A 61 0.91 3.55 6.17
CA LEU A 61 1.74 3.13 5.04
C LEU A 61 0.92 2.39 3.98
N ALA A 62 0.10 1.42 4.40
CA ALA A 62 -0.60 0.50 3.50
C ALA A 62 -1.70 1.18 2.68
N ARG A 63 -2.49 2.07 3.28
CA ARG A 63 -3.67 2.65 2.64
C ARG A 63 -3.30 3.53 1.45
N PRO A 64 -2.36 4.49 1.54
CA PRO A 64 -1.97 5.30 0.39
C PRO A 64 -1.45 4.47 -0.78
N VAL A 65 -0.72 3.38 -0.47
CA VAL A 65 -0.18 2.47 -1.48
C VAL A 65 -1.29 1.67 -2.15
N ALA A 66 -2.23 1.12 -1.38
CA ALA A 66 -3.38 0.37 -1.90
C ALA A 66 -4.23 1.25 -2.83
N GLU A 67 -4.52 2.47 -2.40
CA GLU A 67 -5.35 3.42 -3.14
C GLU A 67 -4.65 3.92 -4.41
N MET A 68 -3.35 4.19 -4.36
CA MET A 68 -2.59 4.58 -5.55
C MET A 68 -2.61 3.46 -6.59
N LEU A 69 -2.21 2.25 -6.21
CA LEU A 69 -2.13 1.12 -7.13
C LEU A 69 -3.50 0.76 -7.69
N SER A 70 -4.53 0.71 -6.83
CA SER A 70 -5.90 0.37 -7.24
C SER A 70 -6.46 1.35 -8.28
N ARG A 71 -6.27 2.66 -8.07
CA ARG A 71 -6.72 3.68 -9.04
C ARG A 71 -5.94 3.63 -10.35
N LYS A 72 -4.62 3.41 -10.27
CA LYS A 72 -3.73 3.42 -11.46
C LYS A 72 -3.91 2.19 -12.32
N LEU A 73 -4.08 1.02 -11.71
CA LEU A 73 -4.24 -0.25 -12.39
C LEU A 73 -5.71 -0.59 -12.67
N ASN A 74 -6.65 0.19 -12.12
CA ASN A 74 -8.09 -0.07 -12.17
C ASN A 74 -8.44 -1.51 -11.76
N GLN A 75 -7.75 -2.02 -10.73
CA GLN A 75 -7.95 -3.34 -10.16
C GLN A 75 -8.08 -3.29 -8.63
N VAL A 76 -8.66 -4.35 -8.06
CA VAL A 76 -8.65 -4.56 -6.61
C VAL A 76 -7.21 -4.79 -6.15
N VAL A 77 -6.78 -4.06 -5.13
CA VAL A 77 -5.44 -4.20 -4.54
C VAL A 77 -5.58 -4.48 -3.05
N VAL A 78 -4.93 -5.55 -2.60
CA VAL A 78 -4.76 -5.87 -1.18
C VAL A 78 -3.34 -5.52 -0.79
N VAL A 79 -3.14 -4.68 0.22
CA VAL A 79 -1.83 -4.39 0.80
C VAL A 79 -1.79 -4.94 2.21
N VAL A 80 -0.83 -5.82 2.47
CA VAL A 80 -0.42 -6.21 3.81
C VAL A 80 0.81 -5.39 4.17
N ALA A 81 0.80 -4.71 5.31
CA ALA A 81 1.96 -3.98 5.80
C ALA A 81 2.30 -4.37 7.24
N GLY A 82 3.59 -4.46 7.51
CA GLY A 82 4.11 -4.47 8.87
C GLY A 82 5.59 -4.12 8.87
N VAL A 83 5.87 -2.92 9.34
CA VAL A 83 7.22 -2.35 9.37
C VAL A 83 7.52 -1.96 10.79
N HIS A 84 8.44 -2.69 11.44
CA HIS A 84 8.80 -2.39 12.81
C HIS A 84 9.87 -1.30 12.85
N VAL A 85 9.54 -0.19 13.51
CA VAL A 85 10.45 0.90 13.82
C VAL A 85 10.35 1.14 15.33
N ASP A 86 11.42 0.84 16.06
CA ASP A 86 11.46 1.10 17.50
C ASP A 86 11.45 2.61 17.76
N ALA A 87 10.65 3.04 18.75
CA ALA A 87 10.50 4.43 19.17
C ALA A 87 10.43 5.48 18.02
N ALA A 88 9.74 5.16 16.92
CA ALA A 88 9.71 5.99 15.71
C ALA A 88 9.30 7.45 16.00
N THR A 89 10.16 8.39 15.64
CA THR A 89 9.82 9.81 15.64
C THR A 89 8.81 10.12 14.53
N ALA A 90 8.04 11.20 14.68
CA ALA A 90 7.11 11.64 13.63
C ALA A 90 7.81 11.93 12.28
N GLN A 91 9.10 12.29 12.30
CA GLN A 91 9.91 12.47 11.10
C GLN A 91 10.21 11.14 10.42
N GLU A 92 10.57 10.11 11.18
CA GLU A 92 10.83 8.76 10.66
C GLU A 92 9.56 8.14 10.08
N ILE A 93 8.40 8.33 10.73
CA ILE A 93 7.10 7.89 10.17
C ILE A 93 6.87 8.53 8.80
N ARG A 94 7.10 9.84 8.66
CA ARG A 94 6.95 10.53 7.36
C ARG A 94 7.92 9.99 6.31
N GLN A 95 9.17 9.75 6.68
CA GLN A 95 10.16 9.16 5.77
C GLN A 95 9.76 7.75 5.36
N LEU A 96 9.19 6.97 6.28
CA LEU A 96 8.71 5.61 6.02
C LEU A 96 7.57 5.63 5.00
N SER A 97 6.59 6.52 5.16
CA SER A 97 5.51 6.71 4.18
C SER A 97 6.05 7.11 2.80
N GLN A 98 7.05 8.01 2.75
CA GLN A 98 7.69 8.40 1.49
C GLN A 98 8.42 7.23 0.82
N HIS A 99 9.17 6.44 1.60
CA HIS A 99 9.86 5.25 1.10
C HIS A 99 8.88 4.19 0.60
N GLY A 100 7.80 3.91 1.35
CA GLY A 100 6.76 2.98 0.91
C GLY A 100 6.09 3.42 -0.38
N MET A 101 5.85 4.72 -0.55
CA MET A 101 5.33 5.25 -1.81
C MET A 101 6.33 5.09 -2.96
N GLY A 102 7.63 5.25 -2.69
CA GLY A 102 8.69 4.95 -3.66
C GLY A 102 8.71 3.48 -4.09
N VAL A 103 8.52 2.54 -3.14
CA VAL A 103 8.36 1.11 -3.42
C VAL A 103 7.12 0.89 -4.30
N ALA A 104 5.99 1.50 -3.95
CA ALA A 104 4.75 1.35 -4.69
C ALA A 104 4.86 1.83 -6.15
N LYS A 105 5.59 2.92 -6.42
CA LYS A 105 5.86 3.39 -7.78
C LYS A 105 6.68 2.38 -8.59
N ARG A 106 7.73 1.81 -8.00
CA ARG A 106 8.53 0.77 -8.66
C ARG A 106 7.72 -0.50 -8.94
N LEU A 107 6.88 -0.91 -7.98
CA LEU A 107 5.98 -2.05 -8.19
C LEU A 107 4.97 -1.75 -9.31
N LEU A 108 4.45 -0.52 -9.38
CA LEU A 108 3.54 -0.11 -10.46
C LEU A 108 4.22 -0.27 -11.83
N GLU A 109 5.43 0.27 -11.99
CA GLU A 109 6.22 0.16 -13.23
C GLU A 109 6.44 -1.29 -13.62
N GLN A 110 6.88 -2.13 -12.68
CA GLN A 110 7.09 -3.57 -12.92
C GLN A 110 5.82 -4.30 -13.35
N ILE A 111 4.67 -3.97 -12.75
CA ILE A 111 3.39 -4.58 -13.08
C ILE A 111 2.94 -4.15 -14.48
N THR A 112 3.13 -2.88 -14.85
CA THR A 112 2.73 -2.39 -16.17
C THR A 112 3.65 -2.81 -17.29
N ASP A 113 4.95 -2.99 -17.03
CA ASP A 113 5.94 -3.41 -18.04
C ASP A 113 5.87 -4.92 -18.33
N SER A 114 5.19 -5.69 -17.47
CA SER A 114 5.01 -7.14 -17.62
C SER A 114 3.77 -7.54 -18.44
N GLY A 115 2.99 -6.57 -18.91
CA GLY A 115 1.77 -6.77 -19.70
C GLY A 115 1.90 -6.24 -21.13
#